data_AF-A0A7V4A2J0-F1
#
_entry.id   AF-A0A7V4A2J0-F1
#
_cell.length_a   1.000
_cell.length_b   1.000
_cell.length_c   1.000
_cell.angle_alpha   90.00
_cell.angle_beta   90.00
_cell.angle_gamma   90.00
#
_symmetry.space_group_name_H-M   'P 1'
#
loop_
_entity.id
_entity.type
_entity.pdbx_description
1 polymer ?
#
loop_
_entity_poly.entity_id
_entity_poly.type
_entity_poly.pdbx_seq_one_letter_code
_entity_poly.pdbx_strand_id
1 'polypeptide(L)' 'QPLGYAYRSRTGVRPLFVSPGHRVGLEEALAFVQRLPTRFRLPEPLRLAHLEAGRALGALD' A
#
# COMPACT_ATOMS: atom_id res chain seq x y z
N GLN A 1 -3.66 5.47 22.15
CA GLN A 1 -2.93 4.41 21.42
C GLN A 1 -2.72 4.85 19.97
N PRO A 2 -1.56 4.58 19.34
CA PRO A 2 -1.37 4.81 17.91
C PRO A 2 -2.28 3.89 17.06
N LEU A 3 -2.84 4.42 15.97
CA LEU A 3 -3.74 3.69 15.06
C LEU A 3 -3.05 3.19 13.78
N GLY A 4 -1.81 3.61 13.54
CA GLY A 4 -1.10 3.37 12.29
C GLY A 4 0.19 4.16 12.17
N TYR A 5 0.82 4.09 10.99
CA TYR A 5 2.05 4.78 10.64
C TYR A 5 1.89 5.60 9.36
N ALA A 6 2.53 6.77 9.32
CA ALA A 6 2.83 7.46 8.07
C ALA A 6 4.18 6.97 7.54
N TYR A 7 4.16 6.03 6.60
CA TYR A 7 5.35 5.39 6.04
C TYR A 7 5.70 5.98 4.67
N ARG A 8 6.92 6.51 4.53
CA ARG A 8 7.43 6.98 3.24
C ARG A 8 8.13 5.84 2.50
N SER A 9 7.42 5.22 1.56
CA SER A 9 7.94 4.11 0.74
C SER A 9 9.01 4.51 -0.28
N ARG A 10 9.12 5.81 -0.61
CA ARG A 10 10.13 6.35 -1.53
C ARG A 10 10.46 7.80 -1.20
N THR A 11 11.71 8.21 -1.38
CA THR A 11 12.11 9.61 -1.21
C THR A 11 11.36 10.52 -2.18
N GLY A 12 10.96 11.70 -1.72
CA GLY A 12 10.29 12.72 -2.54
C GLY A 12 8.83 12.46 -2.91
N VAL A 13 8.19 11.39 -2.43
CA VAL A 13 6.74 11.15 -2.64
C VAL A 13 5.93 11.27 -1.35
N ARG A 14 4.62 11.52 -1.47
CA ARG A 14 3.69 11.54 -0.32
C ARG A 14 3.73 10.20 0.43
N PRO A 15 3.61 10.19 1.78
CA PRO A 15 3.63 8.95 2.55
C PRO A 15 2.43 8.04 2.23
N LEU A 16 2.58 6.76 2.52
CA LEU A 16 1.51 5.80 2.71
C LEU A 16 1.04 5.88 4.16
N PHE A 17 -0.27 5.75 4.38
CA PHE A 17 -0.83 5.59 5.71
C PHE A 17 -1.11 4.10 5.91
N VAL A 18 -0.41 3.47 6.84
CA VAL A 18 -0.48 2.03 7.10
C VAL A 18 -1.17 1.81 8.43
N SER A 19 -2.27 1.06 8.41
CA SER A 19 -2.99 0.64 9.61
C SER A 19 -3.13 -0.89 9.60
N PRO A 20 -3.14 -1.55 10.77
CA PRO A 20 -3.43 -2.96 10.85
C PRO A 20 -4.85 -3.26 10.34
N GLY A 21 -5.01 -4.45 9.77
CA GLY A 21 -6.31 -5.02 9.42
C GLY A 21 -6.80 -5.99 10.50
N HIS A 22 -7.45 -7.08 10.08
CA HIS A 22 -7.86 -8.14 10.98
C HIS A 22 -6.70 -9.12 11.25
N ARG A 23 -6.49 -9.49 12.53
CA ARG A 23 -5.48 -10.48 12.97
C ARG A 23 -4.03 -10.14 12.62
N VAL A 24 -3.71 -8.85 12.54
CA VAL A 24 -2.35 -8.34 12.33
C VAL A 24 -2.11 -7.24 13.36
N GLY A 25 -0.98 -7.27 14.05
CA GLY A 25 -0.60 -6.21 14.98
C GLY A 25 -0.08 -4.97 14.26
N LEU A 26 0.13 -3.91 15.04
CA LEU A 26 0.49 -2.60 14.50
C LEU A 26 1.88 -2.64 13.84
N GLU A 27 2.90 -3.14 14.56
CA GLU A 27 4.25 -3.29 14.04
C GLU A 27 4.32 -4.27 12.86
N GLU A 28 3.58 -5.38 12.92
CA GLU A 28 3.55 -6.39 11.86
C GLU A 28 2.99 -5.83 10.55
N ALA A 29 1.97 -4.96 10.62
CA ALA A 29 1.42 -4.31 9.44
C ALA A 29 2.46 -3.44 8.73
N LEU A 30 3.24 -2.65 9.47
CA LEU A 30 4.32 -1.85 8.88
C LEU A 30 5.44 -2.72 8.33
N ALA A 31 5.88 -3.73 9.09
CA ALA A 31 6.95 -4.64 8.68
C ALA A 31 6.58 -5.42 7.41
N PHE A 32 5.30 -5.79 7.25
CA PHE A 32 4.81 -6.40 6.02
C PHE A 32 4.94 -5.44 4.84
N VAL A 33 4.43 -4.21 4.96
CA VAL A 33 4.49 -3.21 3.87
C VAL A 33 5.93 -2.85 3.49
N GLN A 34 6.85 -2.76 4.45
CA GLN A 34 8.27 -2.47 4.20
C GLN A 34 8.99 -3.56 3.38
N ARG A 35 8.52 -4.81 3.44
CA ARG A 35 9.11 -5.94 2.68
C ARG A 35 8.57 -6.06 1.26
N LEU A 36 7.52 -5.32 0.91
CA LEU A 36 6.94 -5.37 -0.43
C LEU A 36 7.86 -4.65 -1.44
N PRO A 37 8.04 -5.19 -2.65
CA PRO A 37 8.77 -4.51 -3.71
C PRO A 37 8.18 -3.12 -3.99
N THR A 38 9.04 -2.12 -4.08
CA THR A 38 8.64 -0.74 -4.31
C THR A 38 9.49 -0.07 -5.39
N ARG A 39 8.92 0.06 -6.59
CA ARG A 39 9.43 0.96 -7.64
C ARG A 39 8.66 2.30 -7.66
N PHE A 40 7.43 2.30 -7.15
CA PHE A 40 6.49 3.42 -7.15
C PHE A 40 6.11 3.81 -5.73
N ARG A 41 5.25 4.83 -5.55
CA ARG A 41 4.72 5.16 -4.22
C ARG A 41 3.90 4.01 -3.62
N LEU A 42 3.01 3.41 -4.42
CA LEU A 42 2.19 2.28 -3.99
C LEU A 42 3.01 0.99 -4.03
N PRO A 43 2.89 0.10 -3.03
CA PRO A 43 3.50 -1.23 -3.07
C PRO A 43 2.98 -2.02 -4.27
N GLU A 44 3.82 -2.90 -4.81
CA GLU A 44 3.53 -3.60 -6.06
C GLU A 44 2.17 -4.31 -6.10
N PRO A 45 1.71 -5.03 -5.05
CA PRO A 45 0.39 -5.67 -5.07
C PRO A 45 -0.76 -4.66 -5.26
N LEU A 46 -0.71 -3.52 -4.57
CA LEU A 46 -1.74 -2.50 -4.64
C LEU A 46 -1.71 -1.75 -5.98
N ARG A 47 -0.51 -1.53 -6.52
CA ARG A 47 -0.32 -0.93 -7.84
C ARG A 47 -0.93 -1.80 -8.94
N LEU A 48 -0.67 -3.11 -8.90
CA LEU A 48 -1.22 -4.06 -9.88
C LEU A 48 -2.74 -4.12 -9.77
N ALA A 49 -3.30 -4.23 -8.56
CA ALA A 49 -4.74 -4.21 -8.36
C ALA A 49 -5.40 -2.94 -8.92
N HIS A 50 -4.78 -1.77 -8.72
CA HIS A 50 -5.28 -0.51 -9.27
C HIS A 50 -5.29 -0.49 -10.81
N LEU A 51 -4.22 -0.99 -11.45
CA LEU A 51 -4.14 -1.06 -12.91
C LEU A 51 -5.19 -2.00 -13.50
N GLU A 52 -5.37 -3.19 -12.90
CA GLU A 52 -6.37 -4.14 -13.39
C GLU A 52 -7.80 -3.62 -13.19
N ALA A 53 -8.09 -2.95 -12.07
CA ALA A 53 -9.39 -2.31 -11.88
C ALA A 53 -9.68 -1.24 -12.95
N GLY A 54 -8.67 -0.43 -13.31
CA GLY A 54 -8.80 0.56 -14.39
C GLY A 54 -9.03 -0.08 -15.77
N ARG A 55 -8.33 -1.18 -16.08
CA ARG A 55 -8.55 -1.93 -17.33
C ARG A 55 -9.93 -2.55 -17.40
N ALA A 56 -10.40 -3.16 -16.30
CA ALA A 56 -11.72 -3.77 -16.22
C ALA A 56 -12.83 -2.73 -16.45
N LEU A 57 -12.68 -1.53 -15.87
CA LEU A 57 -13.63 -0.44 -16.10
C LEU A 57 -13.66 0.00 -17.57
N GLY A 58 -12.49 0.22 -18.19
CA GLY A 58 -12.41 0.64 -19.59
C GLY A 58 -12.85 -0.42 -20.61
N ALA A 59 -13.08 -1.66 -20.20
CA ALA A 59 -13.66 -2.72 -21.04
C ALA A 59 -15.20 -2.75 -21.00
N LEU A 60 -15.81 -1.98 -20.10
CA LEU A 60 -17.26 -1.85 -19.99
C LEU A 60 -17.82 -0.66 -20.79
N ASP A 61 -16.95 0.27 -21.19
CA ASP A 61 -17.24 1.41 -22.07
C ASP A 61 -17.18 0.99 -23.55
#